data_AF-A0A1V5S4W4-F1
#
_entry.id   AF-A0A1V5S4W4-F1
#
_cell.length_a   1.000
_cell.length_b   1.000
_cell.length_c   1.000
_cell.angle_alpha   90.00
_cell.angle_beta   90.00
_cell.angle_gamma   90.00
#
_symmetry.space_group_name_H-M   'P 1'
#
loop_
_entity.id
_entity.type
_entity.pdbx_description
1 polymer ?
#
loop_
_entity_poly.entity_id
_entity_poly.type
_entity_poly.pdbx_seq_one_letter_code
_entity_poly.pdbx_strand_id
1 'polypeptide(L)'
;MKKRNLKKGGWRALNTFIIANFLLEVFYGIYQVFFVLLPPDGKKGPLMGKAKDISPELMTKRRLFAIETWIAVTGLCVYLGTVYREKLSPRK
;
A
#
# COMPACT_ATOMS: atom_id res chain seq x y z
N MET A 1 -0.36 -11.33 37.41
CA MET A 1 0.64 -11.38 36.31
C MET A 1 0.08 -11.59 34.88
N LYS A 2 -1.13 -12.16 34.69
CA LYS A 2 -1.69 -12.53 33.36
C LYS A 2 -2.03 -11.35 32.41
N LYS A 3 -2.51 -10.21 32.94
CA LYS A 3 -2.93 -9.03 32.14
C LYS A 3 -1.79 -8.37 31.35
N ARG A 4 -0.55 -8.44 31.83
CA ARG A 4 0.61 -7.77 31.21
C ARG A 4 1.03 -8.43 29.88
N ASN A 5 0.90 -9.74 29.77
CA ASN A 5 1.20 -10.50 28.54
C ASN A 5 0.09 -10.37 27.49
N LEU A 6 -1.18 -10.30 27.92
CA LEU A 6 -2.32 -10.03 27.02
C LEU A 6 -2.21 -8.66 26.34
N LYS A 7 -1.82 -7.60 27.09
CA LYS A 7 -1.56 -6.26 26.51
C LYS A 7 -0.46 -6.29 25.45
N LYS A 8 0.62 -7.06 25.69
CA LYS A 8 1.76 -7.19 24.76
C LYS A 8 1.40 -8.03 23.51
N GLY A 9 0.61 -9.08 23.68
CA GLY A 9 0.10 -9.90 22.58
C GLY A 9 -0.92 -9.16 21.72
N GLY A 10 -1.90 -8.51 22.33
CA GLY A 10 -2.90 -7.70 21.64
C GLY A 10 -2.28 -6.52 20.89
N TRP A 11 -1.29 -5.85 21.48
CA TRP A 11 -0.55 -4.79 20.79
C TRP A 11 0.18 -5.30 19.55
N ARG A 12 0.85 -6.46 19.64
CA ARG A 12 1.50 -7.08 18.48
C ARG A 12 0.49 -7.45 17.39
N ALA A 13 -0.63 -8.08 17.76
CA ALA A 13 -1.68 -8.45 16.82
C ALA A 13 -2.26 -7.23 16.09
N LEU A 14 -2.55 -6.15 16.83
CA LEU A 14 -3.02 -4.89 16.24
C LEU A 14 -2.02 -4.30 15.25
N ASN A 15 -0.74 -4.25 15.61
CA ASN A 15 0.29 -3.73 14.72
C ASN A 15 0.43 -4.58 13.44
N THR A 16 0.42 -5.91 13.59
CA THR A 16 0.43 -6.83 12.46
C THR A 16 -0.78 -6.61 11.55
N PHE A 17 -1.97 -6.44 12.13
CA PHE A 17 -3.19 -6.15 11.38
C PHE A 17 -3.10 -4.83 10.60
N ILE A 18 -2.63 -3.76 11.23
CA ILE A 18 -2.46 -2.45 10.57
C ILE A 18 -1.47 -2.55 9.41
N ILE A 19 -0.31 -3.19 9.62
CA ILE A 19 0.70 -3.37 8.58
C ILE A 19 0.14 -4.24 7.44
N ALA A 20 -0.54 -5.34 7.76
CA ALA A 20 -1.15 -6.21 6.75
C ALA A 20 -2.20 -5.47 5.93
N ASN A 21 -3.03 -4.62 6.56
CA ASN A 21 -4.02 -3.81 5.86
C ASN A 21 -3.34 -2.84 4.86
N PHE A 22 -2.30 -2.12 5.29
CA PHE A 22 -1.54 -1.25 4.37
C PHE A 22 -0.92 -2.04 3.22
N LEU A 23 -0.35 -3.21 3.48
CA LEU A 23 0.23 -4.05 2.43
C LEU A 23 -0.84 -4.52 1.44
N LEU A 24 -2.02 -4.92 1.93
CA LEU A 24 -3.15 -5.29 1.07
C LEU A 24 -3.58 -4.12 0.17
N GLU A 25 -3.71 -2.91 0.71
CA GLU A 25 -4.03 -1.72 -0.08
C GLU A 25 -2.98 -1.42 -1.15
N VAL A 26 -1.69 -1.51 -0.79
CA VAL A 26 -0.59 -1.32 -1.75
C VAL A 26 -0.66 -2.37 -2.86
N PHE A 27 -0.83 -3.65 -2.53
CA PHE A 27 -0.93 -4.70 -3.54
C PHE A 27 -2.18 -4.57 -4.38
N TYR A 28 -3.30 -4.16 -3.80
CA TYR A 28 -4.55 -3.94 -4.50
C TYR A 28 -4.42 -2.80 -5.52
N GLY A 29 -3.88 -1.65 -5.12
CA GLY A 29 -3.67 -0.52 -6.03
C GLY A 29 -2.68 -0.85 -7.17
N ILE A 30 -1.57 -1.55 -6.87
CA ILE A 30 -0.64 -2.07 -7.89
C ILE A 30 -1.38 -3.02 -8.84
N TYR A 31 -2.17 -3.95 -8.31
CA TYR A 31 -2.92 -4.92 -9.12
C TYR A 31 -3.92 -4.22 -10.05
N GLN A 32 -4.66 -3.24 -9.54
CA GLN A 32 -5.60 -2.44 -10.35
C GLN A 32 -4.89 -1.73 -11.50
N VAL A 33 -3.77 -1.06 -11.23
CA VAL A 33 -3.02 -0.30 -12.23
C VAL A 33 -2.41 -1.20 -13.30
N PHE A 34 -1.80 -2.33 -12.93
CA PHE A 34 -1.01 -3.13 -13.86
C PHE A 34 -1.76 -4.32 -14.47
N PHE A 35 -2.84 -4.80 -13.86
CA PHE A 35 -3.47 -6.07 -14.26
C PHE A 35 -4.97 -5.97 -14.54
N VAL A 36 -5.68 -5.01 -13.98
CA VAL A 36 -7.13 -4.85 -14.17
C VAL A 36 -7.48 -3.75 -15.17
N LEU A 37 -6.94 -2.55 -14.97
CA LEU A 37 -7.29 -1.37 -15.77
C LEU A 37 -6.49 -1.35 -17.08
N LEU A 38 -6.78 -2.32 -17.94
CA LEU A 38 -6.12 -2.51 -19.22
C LEU A 38 -6.92 -1.87 -20.37
N PRO A 39 -6.23 -1.32 -21.40
CA PRO A 39 -6.88 -1.01 -22.67
C PRO A 39 -7.51 -2.28 -23.28
N PRO A 40 -8.54 -2.15 -24.14
CA PRO A 40 -9.17 -3.29 -24.82
C PRO A 40 -8.17 -4.23 -25.52
N ASP A 41 -7.15 -3.68 -26.17
CA ASP A 41 -6.05 -4.42 -26.82
C ASP A 41 -4.73 -4.36 -26.03
N GLY A 42 -4.83 -4.04 -24.73
CA GLY A 42 -3.70 -3.81 -23.86
C GLY A 42 -3.10 -5.08 -23.28
N LYS A 43 -1.77 -5.10 -23.13
CA LYS A 43 -1.07 -6.14 -22.35
C LYS A 43 -0.99 -5.74 -20.88
N LYS A 44 -0.99 -6.75 -20.00
CA LYS A 44 -0.70 -6.59 -18.56
C LYS A 44 0.65 -5.89 -18.36
N GLY A 45 0.71 -4.97 -17.41
CA GLY A 45 1.93 -4.26 -17.03
C GLY A 45 1.92 -2.76 -17.36
N PRO A 46 3.11 -2.14 -17.42
CA PRO A 46 3.25 -0.71 -17.69
C PRO A 46 2.80 -0.38 -19.12
N LEU A 47 2.21 0.79 -19.31
CA LEU A 47 1.74 1.25 -20.62
C LEU A 47 2.87 1.58 -21.61
N MET A 48 4.13 1.67 -21.13
CA MET A 48 5.34 1.91 -21.95
C MET A 48 5.18 2.98 -23.03
N GLY A 49 4.62 4.15 -22.67
CA GLY A 49 4.44 5.28 -23.60
C GLY A 49 3.08 5.35 -24.30
N LYS A 50 2.24 4.32 -24.22
CA LYS A 50 0.87 4.31 -24.78
C LYS A 50 -0.17 5.08 -23.97
N ALA A 51 0.27 5.96 -23.08
CA ALA A 51 -0.61 6.71 -22.19
C ALA A 51 -1.49 7.73 -22.95
N LYS A 52 -1.07 8.15 -24.16
CA LYS A 52 -1.83 9.07 -25.01
C LYS A 52 -2.91 8.37 -25.84
N ASP A 53 -2.80 7.05 -26.02
CA ASP A 53 -3.67 6.26 -26.91
C ASP A 53 -4.84 5.60 -26.15
N ILE A 54 -4.89 5.78 -24.83
CA ILE A 54 -5.95 5.24 -23.96
C ILE A 54 -7.00 6.29 -23.65
N SER A 55 -8.23 5.81 -23.40
CA SER A 55 -9.34 6.71 -23.06
C SER A 55 -9.02 7.53 -21.80
N PRO A 56 -9.39 8.82 -21.78
CA PRO A 56 -9.15 9.69 -20.62
C PRO A 56 -9.75 9.12 -19.32
N GLU A 57 -10.91 8.47 -19.40
CA GLU A 57 -11.55 7.83 -18.26
C GLU A 57 -10.69 6.70 -17.68
N LEU A 58 -10.17 5.80 -18.52
CA LEU A 58 -9.32 4.70 -18.08
C LEU A 58 -8.02 5.22 -17.45
N MET A 59 -7.38 6.21 -18.09
CA MET A 59 -6.17 6.84 -17.55
C MET A 59 -6.44 7.53 -16.21
N THR A 60 -7.59 8.16 -16.06
CA THR A 60 -7.99 8.80 -14.80
C THR A 60 -8.14 7.77 -13.69
N LYS A 61 -8.85 6.67 -13.94
CA LYS A 61 -8.98 5.56 -12.97
C LYS A 61 -7.61 5.00 -12.57
N ARG A 62 -6.71 4.75 -13.54
CA ARG A 62 -5.35 4.28 -13.25
C ARG A 62 -4.56 5.25 -12.38
N ARG A 63 -4.69 6.56 -12.60
CA ARG A 63 -4.02 7.58 -11.77
C ARG A 63 -4.57 7.61 -10.35
N LEU A 64 -5.88 7.46 -10.19
CA LEU A 64 -6.51 7.43 -8.86
C LEU A 64 -6.00 6.24 -8.03
N PHE A 65 -5.97 5.02 -8.60
CA PHE A 65 -5.40 3.86 -7.90
C PHE A 65 -3.89 3.99 -7.65
N ALA A 66 -3.14 4.63 -8.55
CA ALA A 66 -1.73 4.91 -8.32
C ALA A 66 -1.54 5.88 -7.14
N ILE A 67 -2.37 6.93 -7.04
CA ILE A 67 -2.36 7.87 -5.92
C ILE A 67 -2.73 7.15 -4.61
N GLU A 68 -3.78 6.34 -4.62
CA GLU A 68 -4.19 5.51 -3.48
C GLU A 68 -3.03 4.61 -3.00
N THR A 69 -2.32 3.97 -3.93
CA THR A 69 -1.11 3.17 -3.63
C THR A 69 -0.04 4.02 -2.95
N TRP A 70 0.26 5.21 -3.48
CA TRP A 70 1.27 6.10 -2.90
C TRP A 70 0.87 6.61 -1.51
N ILE A 71 -0.42 6.89 -1.29
CA ILE A 71 -0.95 7.27 0.02
C ILE A 71 -0.78 6.10 1.00
N ALA A 72 -1.11 4.87 0.59
CA ALA A 72 -0.93 3.68 1.42
C ALA A 72 0.54 3.42 1.77
N VAL A 73 1.46 3.53 0.80
CA VAL A 73 2.91 3.42 1.05
C VAL A 73 3.38 4.49 2.03
N THR A 74 2.98 5.74 1.82
CA THR A 74 3.37 6.86 2.70
C THR A 74 2.84 6.65 4.12
N GLY A 75 1.56 6.24 4.25
CA GLY A 75 0.94 5.92 5.53
C GLY A 75 1.67 4.79 6.26
N LEU A 76 2.05 3.73 5.54
CA LEU A 76 2.84 2.63 6.09
C LEU A 76 4.23 3.11 6.57
N CYS A 77 4.93 3.90 5.76
CA CYS A 77 6.23 4.46 6.14
C CYS A 77 6.15 5.32 7.41
N VAL A 78 5.16 6.22 7.50
CA VAL A 78 4.92 7.05 8.68
C VAL A 78 4.57 6.19 9.89
N TYR A 79 3.69 5.19 9.73
CA TYR A 79 3.32 4.27 10.79
C TYR A 79 4.52 3.49 11.34
N LEU A 80 5.34 2.91 10.47
CA LEU A 80 6.56 2.20 10.87
C LEU A 80 7.55 3.15 11.55
N GLY A 81 7.78 4.33 10.98
CA GLY A 81 8.70 5.33 11.55
C GLY A 81 8.27 5.83 12.93
N THR A 82 6.96 5.93 13.18
CA THR A 82 6.41 6.41 14.46
C THR A 82 6.33 5.29 15.50
N VAL A 83 5.77 4.14 15.14
CA VAL A 83 5.49 3.06 16.10
C VAL A 83 6.71 2.17 16.35
N TYR A 84 7.61 2.04 15.37
CA TYR A 84 8.82 1.22 15.45
C TYR A 84 10.10 2.04 15.58
N ARG A 85 10.00 3.36 15.83
CA ARG A 85 11.13 4.30 15.94
C ARG A 85 12.33 3.75 16.70
N GLU A 86 12.12 3.33 17.95
CA GLU A 86 13.18 2.87 18.86
C GLU A 86 13.88 1.60 18.37
N LYS A 87 13.18 0.77 17.57
CA LYS A 87 13.77 -0.43 16.97
C LYS A 87 14.55 -0.11 15.70
N LEU A 88 14.13 0.90 14.95
CA LEU A 88 14.74 1.31 13.68
C LEU A 88 15.94 2.24 13.88
N SER A 89 15.94 3.05 14.94
CA SER A 89 17.02 3.96 15.30
C SER A 89 17.23 3.95 16.81
N PRO A 90 17.91 2.92 17.37
CA PRO A 90 18.27 2.90 18.78
C PRO A 90 19.18 4.10 19.07
N ARG A 91 18.77 5.01 19.96
CA ARG A 91 19.69 6.05 20.43
C ARG A 91 20.82 5.36 21.21
N LYS A 92 22.07 5.55 20.77
CA LYS A 92 23.26 5.16 21.53
C LYS A 92 23.41 6.04 22.76
#